data_AF-A0A968ZVP2-F1
#
_entry.id   AF-A0A968ZVP2-F1
#
_cell.length_a   1.000
_cell.length_b   1.000
_cell.length_c   1.000
_cell.angle_alpha   90.00
_cell.angle_beta   90.00
_cell.angle_gamma   90.00
#
_symmetry.space_group_name_H-M   'P 1'
#
loop_
_entity.id
_entity.type
_entity.pdbx_description
1 polymer ?
#
loop_
_entity_poly.entity_id
_entity_poly.type
_entity_poly.pdbx_seq_one_letter_code
_entity_poly.pdbx_strand_id
1 'polypeptide(L)'
;MTGSPKAGWIVASFVRPVKSVSGRITCSRPMLLIAFDPQQRIVAQEEIADANLATSKSGINPNQLLQIEGDDIQSVKFHCLGGQLTIDQLSFQ
;
A
#
# COMPACT_ATOMS: atom_id res chain seq x y z
N MET A 1 -26.89 5.68 -7.46
CA MET A 1 -26.86 4.82 -6.26
C MET A 1 -25.44 4.28 -6.11
N THR A 2 -24.92 4.40 -4.88
CA THR A 2 -23.58 4.06 -4.35
C THR A 2 -22.59 3.38 -5.28
N GLY A 3 -21.55 4.12 -5.67
CA GLY A 3 -20.37 3.59 -6.33
C GLY A 3 -19.63 2.66 -5.37
N SER A 4 -19.58 1.37 -5.73
CA SER A 4 -18.61 0.44 -5.17
C SER A 4 -17.23 1.12 -5.17
N PRO A 5 -16.44 1.05 -4.08
CA PRO A 5 -15.07 1.55 -4.10
C PRO A 5 -14.38 0.95 -5.32
N LYS A 6 -13.74 1.80 -6.15
CA LYS A 6 -12.98 1.34 -7.33
C LYS A 6 -12.05 0.23 -6.86
N ALA A 7 -12.31 -0.99 -7.32
CA ALA A 7 -11.69 -2.18 -6.79
C ALA A 7 -10.16 -2.09 -6.90
N GLY A 8 -9.46 -2.40 -5.80
CA GLY A 8 -8.01 -2.58 -5.82
C GLY A 8 -7.16 -1.42 -5.31
N TRP A 9 -7.69 -0.44 -4.56
CA TRP A 9 -6.82 0.43 -3.75
C TRP A 9 -7.36 0.79 -2.38
N ILE A 10 -6.45 1.11 -1.46
CA ILE A 10 -6.71 1.69 -0.14
C ILE A 10 -5.86 2.96 -0.04
N VAL A 11 -6.44 4.05 0.44
CA VAL A 11 -5.72 5.29 0.72
C VAL A 11 -5.74 5.53 2.22
N ALA A 12 -4.57 5.81 2.80
CA ALA A 12 -4.45 6.30 4.16
C ALA A 12 -3.93 7.73 4.11
N SER A 13 -4.68 8.66 4.71
CA SER A 13 -4.30 10.06 4.82
C SER A 13 -4.01 10.40 6.27
N PHE A 14 -2.95 11.14 6.52
CA PHE A 14 -2.51 11.51 7.86
C PHE A 14 -2.93 12.95 8.17
N VAL A 15 -3.28 13.26 9.42
CA VAL A 15 -3.64 14.64 9.82
C VAL A 15 -2.40 15.55 9.81
N ARG A 16 -1.25 14.99 10.17
CA ARG A 16 0.06 15.64 10.10
C ARG A 16 0.98 14.78 9.22
N PRO A 17 1.90 15.39 8.46
CA PRO A 17 2.87 14.63 7.69
C PRO A 17 3.66 13.66 8.57
N VAL A 18 3.90 12.46 8.04
CA VAL A 18 4.69 11.39 8.66
C VAL A 18 5.96 11.17 7.85
N LYS A 19 6.97 10.53 8.43
CA LYS A 19 8.24 10.20 7.76
C LYS A 19 8.28 8.77 7.24
N SER A 20 7.51 7.89 7.85
CA SER A 20 7.46 6.48 7.48
C SER A 20 6.06 5.91 7.60
N VAL A 21 5.76 4.94 6.72
CA VAL A 21 4.56 4.11 6.79
C VAL A 21 4.97 2.67 6.54
N SER A 22 4.46 1.75 7.36
CA SER A 22 4.68 0.32 7.19
C SER A 22 3.40 -0.48 7.39
N GLY A 23 3.35 -1.67 6.82
CA GLY A 23 2.26 -2.61 7.01
C GLY A 23 2.61 -3.99 6.45
N ARG A 24 1.90 -5.01 6.92
CA ARG A 24 2.00 -6.37 6.39
C ARG A 24 0.96 -6.58 5.31
N ILE A 25 1.42 -6.89 4.11
CA ILE A 25 0.60 -6.90 2.91
C ILE A 25 0.36 -8.33 2.44
N THR A 26 -0.90 -8.65 2.16
CA THR A 26 -1.27 -9.82 1.37
C THR A 26 -2.11 -9.35 0.17
N CYS A 27 -1.71 -9.72 -1.05
CA CYS A 27 -2.31 -9.29 -2.30
C CYS A 27 -2.44 -10.45 -3.30
N SER A 28 -3.51 -10.42 -4.10
CA SER A 28 -3.79 -11.44 -5.11
C SER A 28 -3.12 -11.19 -6.46
N ARG A 29 -2.43 -10.06 -6.60
CA ARG A 29 -1.79 -9.54 -7.81
C ARG A 29 -0.63 -8.64 -7.43
N PRO A 30 0.23 -8.24 -8.39
CA PRO A 30 1.22 -7.20 -8.14
C PRO A 30 0.57 -5.95 -7.56
N MET A 31 1.29 -5.31 -6.65
CA MET A 31 0.79 -4.20 -5.85
C MET A 31 1.85 -3.12 -5.68
N LEU A 32 1.40 -1.87 -5.69
CA LEU A 32 2.23 -0.68 -5.57
C LEU A 32 1.78 0.16 -4.36
N LEU A 33 2.72 0.50 -3.48
CA LEU A 33 2.58 1.48 -2.42
C LEU A 33 3.21 2.80 -2.88
N ILE A 34 2.42 3.87 -2.89
CA ILE A 34 2.88 5.21 -3.30
C ILE A 34 2.68 6.16 -2.13
N ALA A 35 3.71 6.92 -1.77
CA ALA A 35 3.64 8.00 -0.78
C ALA A 35 3.55 9.37 -1.48
N PHE A 36 2.74 10.26 -0.92
CA PHE A 36 2.49 11.60 -1.44
C PHE A 36 2.72 12.67 -0.38
N ASP A 37 3.27 13.81 -0.81
CA ASP A 37 3.39 15.02 0.00
C ASP A 37 2.05 15.82 0.08
N PRO A 38 1.99 16.93 0.85
CA PRO A 38 0.78 17.76 0.93
C PRO A 38 0.35 18.38 -0.40
N GLN A 39 1.26 18.49 -1.37
CA GLN A 39 0.99 18.97 -2.72
C GLN A 39 0.60 17.83 -3.69
N GLN A 40 0.37 16.62 -3.18
CA GLN A 40 0.04 15.42 -3.96
C GLN A 40 1.12 15.00 -4.96
N ARG A 41 2.38 15.38 -4.71
CA ARG A 41 3.55 14.89 -5.46
C ARG A 41 4.03 13.60 -4.83
N ILE A 42 4.49 12.68 -5.66
CA ILE A 42 5.04 11.40 -5.23
C ILE A 42 6.39 11.66 -4.57
N VAL A 43 6.55 11.22 -3.32
CA VAL A 43 7.81 11.33 -2.57
C VAL A 43 8.56 10.02 -2.47
N ALA A 44 7.84 8.89 -2.53
CA ALA A 44 8.44 7.55 -2.56
C ALA A 44 7.46 6.53 -3.16
N GLN A 45 7.99 5.38 -3.57
CA GLN A 45 7.21 4.22 -4.03
C GLN A 45 7.90 2.91 -3.65
N GLU A 46 7.09 1.88 -3.37
CA GLU A 46 7.53 0.51 -3.09
C GLU A 46 6.58 -0.49 -3.73
N GLU A 47 7.06 -1.65 -4.14
CA GLU A 47 6.25 -2.64 -4.85
C GLU A 47 6.37 -4.06 -4.29
N ILE A 48 5.27 -4.82 -4.46
CA ILE A 48 5.27 -6.28 -4.41
C ILE A 48 5.02 -6.74 -5.84
N ALA A 49 6.06 -7.29 -6.47
CA ALA A 49 6.07 -7.60 -7.90
C ALA A 49 5.12 -8.73 -8.33
N ASP A 50 4.58 -9.52 -7.39
CA ASP A 50 3.68 -10.64 -7.69
C ASP A 50 2.68 -10.90 -6.55
N ALA A 51 1.66 -11.71 -6.80
CA ALA A 51 0.69 -12.15 -5.81
C ALA A 51 1.35 -12.95 -4.68
N ASN A 52 1.02 -12.67 -3.42
CA ASN A 52 1.54 -13.39 -2.26
C ASN A 52 0.43 -14.03 -1.40
N LEU A 53 -0.69 -14.43 -2.02
CA LEU A 53 -1.67 -15.28 -1.34
C LEU A 53 -1.01 -16.59 -0.88
N ALA A 54 -1.48 -17.17 0.23
CA ALA A 54 -0.97 -18.45 0.73
C ALA A 54 -1.09 -19.61 -0.30
N THR A 55 -1.99 -19.49 -1.27
CA THR A 55 -2.20 -20.45 -2.36
C THR A 55 -1.49 -20.05 -3.66
N SER A 56 -0.78 -18.92 -3.69
CA SER A 56 -0.05 -18.48 -4.88
C SER A 56 1.20 -19.35 -5.09
N LYS A 57 1.70 -19.38 -6.33
CA LYS A 57 2.97 -20.05 -6.67
C LYS A 57 4.17 -19.09 -6.62
N SER A 58 3.96 -17.86 -6.13
CA SER A 58 5.02 -16.86 -5.99
C SER A 58 6.01 -17.25 -4.91
N GLY A 59 7.25 -16.80 -5.04
CA GLY A 59 8.26 -16.89 -3.99
C GLY A 59 8.10 -15.84 -2.88
N ILE A 60 7.11 -14.93 -2.99
CA ILE A 60 6.85 -13.90 -2.00
C ILE A 60 5.92 -14.46 -0.92
N ASN A 61 6.36 -14.38 0.33
CA ASN A 61 5.57 -14.85 1.45
C ASN A 61 4.30 -14.01 1.66
N PRO A 62 3.17 -14.62 2.09
CA PRO A 62 2.02 -13.88 2.59
C PRO A 62 2.39 -12.97 3.77
N ASN A 63 1.63 -11.90 3.96
CA ASN A 63 1.87 -10.90 5.00
C ASN A 63 3.30 -10.34 4.98
N GLN A 64 3.82 -10.10 3.78
CA GLN A 64 5.13 -9.48 3.55
C GLN A 64 5.12 -8.07 4.17
N LEU A 65 6.13 -7.75 4.98
CA LEU A 65 6.29 -6.39 5.49
C LEU A 65 6.71 -5.49 4.33
N LEU A 66 5.94 -4.43 4.13
CA LEU A 66 6.26 -3.34 3.21
C LEU A 66 6.40 -2.05 4.03
N GLN A 67 7.48 -1.32 3.80
CA GLN A 67 7.78 -0.06 4.48
C GLN A 67 8.23 0.95 3.45
N ILE A 68 7.74 2.18 3.58
CA ILE A 68 8.09 3.31 2.73
C ILE A 68 8.51 4.48 3.60
N GLU A 69 9.54 5.18 3.19
CA GLU A 69 10.09 6.36 3.85
C GLU A 69 10.10 7.55 2.89
N GLY A 70 9.91 8.75 3.43
CA GLY A 70 9.89 9.96 2.63
C GLY A 70 9.71 11.20 3.49
N ASP A 71 10.08 12.35 2.96
CA ASP A 71 9.87 13.62 3.63
C ASP A 71 8.41 14.07 3.46
N ASP A 72 7.79 14.48 4.57
CA ASP A 72 6.44 15.04 4.62
C ASP A 72 5.33 14.20 3.97
N ILE A 73 5.28 12.89 4.23
CA ILE A 73 4.21 12.01 3.72
C ILE A 73 2.86 12.44 4.30
N GLN A 74 1.97 13.01 3.48
CA GLN A 74 0.61 13.40 3.85
C GLN A 74 -0.40 12.27 3.61
N SER A 75 -0.15 11.43 2.60
CA SER A 75 -0.97 10.26 2.32
C SER A 75 -0.18 9.15 1.64
N VAL A 76 -0.67 7.92 1.77
CA VAL A 76 -0.20 6.76 1.02
C VAL A 76 -1.35 6.09 0.29
N LYS A 77 -1.05 5.51 -0.87
CA LYS A 77 -1.98 4.71 -1.67
C LYS A 77 -1.40 3.31 -1.88
N PHE A 78 -2.09 2.32 -1.34
CA PHE A 78 -1.86 0.91 -1.61
C PHE A 78 -2.72 0.51 -2.81
N HIS A 79 -2.13 0.06 -3.92
CA HIS A 79 -2.85 -0.28 -5.14
C HIS A 79 -2.52 -1.69 -5.62
N CYS A 80 -3.48 -2.61 -5.51
CA CYS A 80 -3.42 -3.95 -6.09
C CYS A 80 -4.12 -3.94 -7.45
N LEU A 81 -3.39 -4.25 -8.54
CA LEU A 81 -3.82 -4.06 -9.94
C LEU A 81 -5.05 -4.91 -10.33
N GLY A 82 -6.25 -4.46 -9.96
CA GLY A 82 -7.51 -5.20 -10.18
C GLY A 82 -7.60 -6.47 -9.34
N GLY A 83 -6.92 -6.51 -8.19
CA GLY A 83 -6.87 -7.65 -7.28
C GLY A 83 -7.42 -7.34 -5.89
N GLN A 84 -7.36 -8.35 -5.03
CA GLN A 84 -7.67 -8.25 -3.61
C GLN A 84 -6.41 -7.88 -2.83
N LEU A 85 -6.59 -7.10 -1.77
CA LEU A 85 -5.54 -6.61 -0.89
C LEU A 85 -6.03 -6.66 0.55
N THR A 86 -5.21 -7.14 1.45
CA THR A 86 -5.34 -6.94 2.90
C THR A 86 -4.09 -6.27 3.44
N ILE A 87 -4.28 -5.41 4.43
CA ILE A 87 -3.22 -4.71 5.14
C ILE A 87 -3.40 -5.05 6.62
N ASP A 88 -2.38 -5.60 7.24
CA ASP A 88 -2.31 -5.88 8.68
C ASP A 88 -1.18 -5.05 9.31
N GLN A 89 -1.28 -4.77 10.61
CA GLN A 89 -0.28 -4.02 11.39
C GLN A 89 0.17 -2.70 10.73
N LEU A 90 -0.78 -1.92 10.17
CA LEU A 90 -0.48 -0.60 9.62
C LEU A 90 0.09 0.31 10.72
N SER A 91 1.28 0.85 10.50
CA SER A 91 2.00 1.72 11.43
C SER A 91 2.59 2.91 10.70
N PHE A 92 2.69 4.06 11.37
CA PHE A 92 3.23 5.29 10.82
C PHE A 92 3.91 6.13 11.91
N GLN A 93 4.96 6.85 11.53
CA GLN A 93 5.76 7.73 12.41
C GLN A 93 6.17 8.98 11.68
#